data_AF-A0A7W1KNU9-F1
#
_entry.id   AF-A0A7W1KNU9-F1
#
_cell.length_a   1.000
_cell.length_b   1.000
_cell.length_c   1.000
_cell.angle_alpha   90.00
_cell.angle_beta   90.00
_cell.angle_gamma   90.00
#
_symmetry.space_group_name_H-M   'P 1'
#
loop_
_entity.id
_entity.type
_entity.pdbx_description
1 polymer ?
#
loop_
_entity_poly.entity_id
_entity_poly.type
_entity_poly.pdbx_seq_one_letter_code
_entity_poly.pdbx_strand_id
1 'polypeptide(L)'
;MKAGQRDSGEVQRDSGAAGQSVGLQDSLPIRLQALGLHDIERVLTHSNRTVMLSLNKRVLRVHRGYASAPDRVLQAIVRFLNPRVTRALRRLAEREFLAFPVEEHAPSATRAERRERARPGDIVLIHRLGGLHRQLNAQYFGGALGEIPIRLSSRMRTRLGELAVEIRSGRPLDIAISRRHIARHGWSEVEHTMLHEMVHQWQAETRLPIDHGRTFRQKAREVGVLPQAKRMVSGEAGRLATGSSEALQPTQIGQQQHDGDPAAHDHCLTGVDALDPN
;
A
#
# COMPACT_ATOMS: atom_id res chain seq x y z
N MET A 1 -66.55 47.06 23.60
CA MET A 1 -65.44 47.91 24.08
C MET A 1 -64.43 47.02 24.80
N LYS A 2 -63.13 47.12 24.43
CA LYS A 2 -61.85 46.83 25.15
C LYS A 2 -61.78 45.67 26.17
N ALA A 3 -60.66 44.99 26.43
CA ALA A 3 -59.35 44.72 25.82
C ALA A 3 -58.59 43.84 26.85
N GLY A 4 -57.65 43.01 26.41
CA GLY A 4 -56.58 42.42 27.24
C GLY A 4 -56.94 41.06 27.87
N GLN A 5 -56.08 40.05 27.94
CA GLN A 5 -54.65 39.94 27.64
C GLN A 5 -54.39 38.43 27.40
N ARG A 6 -53.55 38.11 26.41
CA ARG A 6 -53.16 36.74 26.07
C ARG A 6 -51.92 36.38 26.89
N ASP A 7 -51.91 35.22 27.53
CA ASP A 7 -50.69 34.60 28.05
C ASP A 7 -50.25 33.51 27.06
N SER A 8 -49.00 33.61 26.63
CA SER A 8 -48.39 32.83 25.55
C SER A 8 -47.25 32.03 26.16
N GLY A 9 -47.49 30.76 26.43
CA GLY A 9 -46.47 29.80 26.87
C GLY A 9 -46.46 28.60 25.93
N GLU A 10 -46.08 28.81 24.67
CA GLU A 10 -45.88 27.74 23.70
C GLU A 10 -44.41 27.30 23.73
N VAL A 11 -44.22 26.04 24.10
CA VAL A 11 -42.94 25.33 24.22
C VAL A 11 -42.32 25.20 22.83
N GLN A 12 -41.31 26.02 22.56
CA GLN A 12 -40.52 26.01 21.35
C GLN A 12 -39.63 24.77 21.33
N ARG A 13 -40.06 23.73 20.61
CA ARG A 13 -39.27 22.52 20.35
C ARG A 13 -38.15 22.82 19.37
N ASP A 14 -36.96 22.91 19.94
CA ASP A 14 -35.67 22.41 19.45
C ASP A 14 -35.68 21.87 18.00
N SER A 15 -35.33 22.74 17.05
CA SER A 15 -35.14 22.44 15.64
C SER A 15 -33.93 23.23 15.14
N GLY A 16 -32.73 22.90 15.62
CA GLY A 16 -31.55 23.75 15.40
C GLY A 16 -30.20 23.04 15.41
N ALA A 17 -30.08 21.82 14.89
CA ALA A 17 -28.76 21.15 14.82
C ALA A 17 -28.63 20.12 13.68
N ALA A 18 -29.01 20.47 12.44
CA ALA A 18 -28.77 19.60 11.28
C ALA A 18 -28.40 20.32 9.98
N GLY A 19 -27.99 21.60 10.05
CA GLY A 19 -27.70 22.42 8.86
C GLY A 19 -26.23 22.79 8.61
N GLN A 20 -25.31 22.52 9.54
CA GLN A 20 -23.95 23.11 9.47
C GLN A 20 -22.85 22.23 8.84
N SER A 21 -23.13 20.96 8.53
CA SER A 21 -22.11 20.02 8.04
C SER A 21 -22.03 19.89 6.51
N VAL A 22 -22.92 20.54 5.77
CA VAL A 22 -22.96 20.51 4.30
C VAL A 22 -22.15 21.65 3.66
N GLY A 23 -21.93 22.79 4.34
CA GLY A 23 -21.34 24.00 3.72
C GLY A 23 -19.81 24.10 3.63
N LEU A 24 -19.04 23.34 4.42
CA LEU A 24 -17.56 23.49 4.48
C LEU A 24 -16.82 22.73 3.37
N GLN A 25 -17.34 21.57 2.94
CA GLN A 25 -16.66 20.71 1.96
C GLN A 25 -16.79 21.25 0.53
N ASP A 26 -17.93 21.87 0.22
CA ASP A 26 -18.19 22.49 -1.08
C ASP A 26 -17.40 23.80 -1.25
N SER A 27 -16.92 24.39 -0.16
CA SER A 27 -16.13 25.62 -0.17
C SER A 27 -14.63 25.41 -0.49
N LEU A 28 -14.10 24.20 -0.28
CA LEU A 28 -12.65 23.96 -0.43
C LEU A 28 -12.13 24.25 -1.85
N PRO A 29 -12.80 23.82 -2.95
CA PRO A 29 -12.37 24.17 -4.30
C PRO A 29 -12.35 25.69 -4.51
N ILE A 30 -13.38 26.40 -4.03
CA ILE A 30 -13.52 27.85 -4.15
C ILE A 30 -12.38 28.56 -3.41
N ARG A 31 -12.09 28.14 -2.17
CA ARG A 31 -11.00 28.69 -1.36
C ARG A 31 -9.63 28.46 -2.01
N LEU A 32 -9.37 27.26 -2.53
CA LEU A 32 -8.12 26.98 -3.23
C LEU A 32 -7.96 27.84 -4.49
N GLN A 33 -9.03 28.02 -5.27
CA GLN A 33 -9.03 28.89 -6.45
C GLN A 33 -8.77 30.36 -6.07
N ALA A 34 -9.44 30.87 -5.04
CA ALA A 34 -9.22 32.22 -4.52
C ALA A 34 -7.78 32.46 -4.06
N LEU A 35 -7.10 31.40 -3.61
CA LEU A 35 -5.70 31.42 -3.18
C LEU A 35 -4.69 31.17 -4.32
N GLY A 36 -5.16 31.08 -5.57
CA GLY A 36 -4.30 30.99 -6.76
C GLY A 36 -4.11 29.57 -7.31
N LEU A 37 -4.97 28.62 -6.97
CA LEU A 37 -4.99 27.32 -7.64
C LEU A 37 -5.57 27.47 -9.05
N HIS A 38 -4.72 27.34 -10.06
CA HIS A 38 -5.08 27.37 -11.47
C HIS A 38 -4.73 26.04 -12.15
N ASP A 39 -5.21 25.84 -13.39
CA ASP A 39 -4.96 24.63 -14.20
C ASP A 39 -5.52 23.31 -13.64
N ILE A 40 -6.51 23.38 -12.75
CA ILE A 40 -7.23 22.23 -12.18
C ILE A 40 -8.68 22.24 -12.67
N GLU A 41 -9.09 21.17 -13.34
CA GLU A 41 -10.47 20.95 -13.84
C GLU A 41 -11.41 20.53 -12.71
N ARG A 42 -10.91 19.76 -11.74
CA ARG A 42 -11.74 19.26 -10.65
C ARG A 42 -10.95 19.03 -9.37
N VAL A 43 -11.55 19.42 -8.25
CA VAL A 43 -11.09 19.07 -6.91
C VAL A 43 -12.02 17.99 -6.33
N LEU A 44 -11.43 16.90 -5.86
CA LEU A 44 -12.12 15.80 -5.20
C LEU A 44 -11.58 15.63 -3.79
N THR A 45 -12.44 15.31 -2.83
CA THR A 45 -12.01 15.03 -1.46
C THR A 45 -11.98 13.53 -1.17
N HIS A 46 -11.09 13.12 -0.27
CA HIS A 46 -11.04 11.75 0.26
C HIS A 46 -10.67 11.75 1.75
N SER A 47 -10.94 10.66 2.45
CA SER A 47 -10.49 10.41 3.84
C SER A 47 -9.43 9.32 3.89
N ASN A 48 -8.38 9.45 3.06
CA ASN A 48 -7.24 8.55 3.07
C ASN A 48 -6.11 9.14 3.92
N ARG A 49 -5.88 8.54 5.09
CA ARG A 49 -4.81 8.90 6.02
C ARG A 49 -3.37 8.86 5.49
N THR A 50 -3.08 8.16 4.39
CA THR A 50 -1.70 8.03 3.87
C THR A 50 -1.42 8.97 2.71
N VAL A 51 -2.45 9.40 1.99
CA VAL A 51 -2.29 10.31 0.84
C VAL A 51 -2.97 11.60 1.22
N MET A 52 -2.20 12.67 1.43
CA MET A 52 -2.76 13.98 1.78
C MET A 52 -3.28 14.72 0.56
N LEU A 53 -2.54 14.62 -0.55
CA LEU A 53 -2.90 15.19 -1.83
C LEU A 53 -2.29 14.38 -2.97
N SER A 54 -3.00 14.33 -4.09
CA SER A 54 -2.52 13.75 -5.33
C SER A 54 -3.06 14.55 -6.51
N LEU A 55 -2.19 14.83 -7.48
CA LEU A 55 -2.55 15.51 -8.71
C LEU A 55 -2.32 14.55 -9.87
N ASN A 56 -3.36 14.28 -10.65
CA ASN A 56 -3.25 13.50 -11.89
C ASN A 56 -4.00 14.23 -12.99
N LYS A 57 -3.31 14.50 -14.11
CA LYS A 57 -3.78 15.40 -15.16
C LYS A 57 -4.20 16.73 -14.51
N ARG A 58 -5.48 17.09 -14.60
CA ARG A 58 -6.05 18.30 -14.01
C ARG A 58 -7.04 18.00 -12.89
N VAL A 59 -6.93 16.83 -12.26
CA VAL A 59 -7.76 16.42 -11.12
C VAL A 59 -6.91 16.41 -9.86
N LEU A 60 -7.20 17.35 -8.95
CA LEU A 60 -6.62 17.40 -7.62
C LEU A 60 -7.49 16.57 -6.67
N ARG A 61 -6.93 15.54 -6.06
CA ARG A 61 -7.55 14.84 -4.93
C ARG A 61 -6.87 15.28 -3.66
N VAL A 62 -7.65 15.71 -2.67
CA VAL A 62 -7.14 16.30 -1.43
C VAL A 62 -7.83 15.67 -0.21
N HIS A 63 -7.14 15.59 0.91
CA HIS A 63 -7.74 15.07 2.13
C HIS A 63 -8.89 15.98 2.59
N ARG A 64 -10.03 15.39 2.92
CA ARG A 64 -11.26 16.11 3.32
C ARG A 64 -11.02 17.02 4.53
N GLY A 65 -10.11 16.63 5.43
CA GLY A 65 -9.75 17.43 6.61
C GLY A 65 -9.21 18.82 6.27
N TYR A 66 -8.64 19.04 5.07
CA TYR A 66 -8.19 20.37 4.66
C TYR A 66 -9.34 21.36 4.44
N ALA A 67 -10.59 20.92 4.34
CA ALA A 67 -11.73 21.83 4.33
C ALA A 67 -11.78 22.73 5.59
N SER A 68 -11.27 22.23 6.72
CA SER A 68 -11.18 22.97 7.99
C SER A 68 -9.85 23.70 8.19
N ALA A 69 -8.92 23.62 7.23
CA ALA A 69 -7.61 24.23 7.37
C ALA A 69 -7.66 25.76 7.24
N PRO A 70 -6.78 26.50 7.95
CA PRO A 70 -6.64 27.94 7.75
C PRO A 70 -6.01 28.25 6.38
N ASP A 71 -6.25 29.45 5.86
CA ASP A 71 -5.78 29.84 4.52
C ASP A 71 -4.27 29.72 4.34
N ARG A 72 -3.47 29.93 5.40
CA ARG A 72 -2.01 29.72 5.35
C ARG A 72 -1.63 28.29 4.91
N VAL A 73 -2.37 27.29 5.39
CA VAL A 73 -2.15 25.87 5.06
C VAL A 73 -2.61 25.60 3.62
N LEU A 74 -3.75 26.17 3.22
CA LEU A 74 -4.23 26.05 1.84
C LEU A 74 -3.28 26.73 0.83
N GLN A 75 -2.72 27.89 1.17
CA GLN A 75 -1.68 28.56 0.38
C GLN A 75 -0.42 27.70 0.27
N ALA A 76 -0.04 26.98 1.33
CA ALA A 76 1.06 26.02 1.27
C ALA A 76 0.76 24.89 0.27
N ILE A 77 -0.48 24.37 0.22
CA ILE A 77 -0.90 23.39 -0.80
C ILE A 77 -0.76 23.98 -2.21
N VAL A 78 -1.30 25.18 -2.45
CA VAL A 78 -1.20 25.86 -3.76
C VAL A 78 0.26 26.06 -4.18
N ARG A 79 1.10 26.53 -3.24
CA ARG A 79 2.54 26.72 -3.47
C ARG A 79 3.23 25.40 -3.79
N PHE A 80 2.89 24.31 -3.09
CA PHE A 80 3.47 23.00 -3.34
C PHE A 80 3.13 22.46 -4.73
N LEU A 81 1.89 22.66 -5.18
CA LEU A 81 1.40 22.21 -6.49
C LEU A 81 1.97 23.02 -7.65
N ASN A 82 2.41 24.25 -7.41
CA ASN A 82 2.98 25.10 -8.45
C ASN A 82 4.33 24.53 -8.97
N PRO A 83 4.45 24.19 -10.26
CA PRO A 83 5.69 23.65 -10.83
C PRO A 83 6.85 24.66 -10.84
N ARG A 84 6.56 25.97 -10.76
CA ARG A 84 7.55 27.04 -10.91
C ARG A 84 8.28 27.38 -9.59
N VAL A 85 7.83 26.88 -8.45
CA VAL A 85 8.48 27.19 -7.16
C VAL A 85 9.75 26.38 -6.97
N THR A 86 10.73 26.97 -6.27
CA THR A 86 12.00 26.29 -5.98
C THR A 86 11.79 25.06 -5.09
N ARG A 87 12.71 24.10 -5.16
CA ARG A 87 12.66 22.88 -4.33
C ARG A 87 12.65 23.21 -2.84
N ALA A 88 13.39 24.23 -2.40
CA ALA A 88 13.43 24.65 -1.00
C ALA A 88 12.07 25.17 -0.51
N LEU A 89 11.43 26.04 -1.30
CA LEU A 89 10.09 26.57 -0.99
C LEU A 89 9.02 25.48 -1.04
N ARG A 90 9.14 24.53 -1.97
CA ARG A 90 8.26 23.36 -2.03
C ARG A 90 8.36 22.52 -0.76
N ARG A 91 9.56 22.28 -0.23
CA ARG A 91 9.76 21.53 1.03
C ARG A 91 9.25 22.29 2.26
N LEU A 92 9.35 23.62 2.27
CA LEU A 92 8.75 24.45 3.32
C LEU A 92 7.23 24.32 3.32
N ALA A 93 6.62 24.46 2.13
CA ALA A 93 5.19 24.29 1.95
C ALA A 93 4.71 22.87 2.32
N GLU A 94 5.48 21.85 1.93
CA GLU A 94 5.25 20.45 2.31
C GLU A 94 5.21 20.26 3.82
N ARG A 95 6.22 20.76 4.54
CA ARG A 95 6.23 20.70 6.00
C ARG A 95 5.01 21.37 6.61
N GLU A 96 4.61 22.51 6.08
CA GLU A 96 3.50 23.28 6.63
C GLU A 96 2.15 22.58 6.48
N PHE A 97 1.81 22.11 5.28
CA PHE A 97 0.51 21.42 5.12
C PHE A 97 0.49 20.03 5.74
N LEU A 98 1.64 19.35 5.87
CA LEU A 98 1.73 18.05 6.54
C LEU A 98 1.64 18.18 8.07
N ALA A 99 1.99 19.34 8.64
CA ALA A 99 1.86 19.59 10.08
C ALA A 99 0.41 19.84 10.52
N PHE A 100 -0.52 20.11 9.58
CA PHE A 100 -1.92 20.35 9.91
C PHE A 100 -2.65 19.03 10.27
N PRO A 101 -3.37 18.94 11.41
CA PRO A 101 -3.93 17.69 11.93
C PRO A 101 -5.22 17.28 11.22
N VAL A 102 -5.12 16.86 9.94
CA VAL A 102 -6.30 16.56 9.10
C VAL A 102 -7.22 15.47 9.66
N GLU A 103 -6.71 14.53 10.45
CA GLU A 103 -7.48 13.41 11.03
C GLU A 103 -8.39 13.86 12.17
N GLU A 104 -8.09 14.98 12.84
CA GLU A 104 -8.98 15.57 13.85
C GLU A 104 -10.25 16.15 13.21
N HIS A 105 -10.14 16.61 11.96
CA HIS A 105 -11.23 17.28 11.25
C HIS A 105 -12.02 16.36 10.31
N ALA A 106 -11.40 15.29 9.82
CA ALA A 106 -12.05 14.30 8.97
C ALA A 106 -11.42 12.92 9.20
N PRO A 107 -11.80 12.21 10.27
CA PRO A 107 -11.20 10.93 10.60
C PRO A 107 -11.41 9.92 9.46
N SER A 108 -10.33 9.22 9.11
CA SER A 108 -10.42 8.07 8.22
C SER A 108 -11.26 6.96 8.89
N ALA A 109 -12.26 6.42 8.18
CA ALA A 109 -13.03 5.27 8.68
C ALA A 109 -12.09 4.16 9.16
N THR A 110 -12.40 3.56 10.33
CA THR A 110 -11.44 2.69 11.00
C THR A 110 -11.07 1.49 10.11
N ARG A 111 -9.80 1.05 10.15
CA ARG A 111 -9.37 -0.13 9.35
C ARG A 111 -10.17 -1.38 9.72
N ALA A 112 -10.70 -1.46 10.94
CA ALA A 112 -11.59 -2.52 11.39
C ALA A 112 -12.86 -2.63 10.53
N GLU A 113 -13.49 -1.49 10.20
CA GLU A 113 -14.69 -1.43 9.35
C GLU A 113 -14.41 -1.85 7.90
N ARG A 114 -13.17 -1.68 7.41
CA ARG A 114 -12.79 -1.99 6.02
C ARG A 114 -12.14 -3.36 5.83
N ARG A 115 -12.10 -4.21 6.87
CA ARG A 115 -11.50 -5.54 6.77
C ARG A 115 -12.22 -6.35 5.69
N GLU A 116 -11.46 -6.84 4.71
CA GLU A 116 -11.97 -7.81 3.75
C GLU A 116 -12.32 -9.08 4.54
N ARG A 117 -13.60 -9.44 4.56
CA ARG A 117 -14.07 -10.62 5.27
C ARG A 117 -13.44 -11.85 4.61
N ALA A 118 -12.77 -12.68 5.41
CA ALA A 118 -12.18 -13.92 4.93
C ALA A 118 -13.27 -14.78 4.31
N ARG A 119 -13.05 -15.25 3.08
CA ARG A 119 -13.92 -16.23 2.42
C ARG A 119 -13.66 -17.60 3.07
N PRO A 120 -14.62 -18.54 3.06
CA PRO A 120 -14.43 -19.86 3.67
C PRO A 120 -13.15 -20.57 3.20
N GLY A 121 -12.80 -20.47 1.90
CA GLY A 121 -11.56 -21.04 1.36
C GLY A 121 -10.26 -20.34 1.80
N ASP A 122 -10.34 -19.18 2.44
CA ASP A 122 -9.17 -18.44 2.92
C ASP A 122 -8.67 -18.94 4.27
N ILE A 123 -9.54 -19.59 5.04
CA ILE A 123 -9.25 -19.97 6.43
C ILE A 123 -8.03 -20.89 6.48
N VAL A 124 -7.96 -21.86 5.58
CA VAL A 124 -6.82 -22.80 5.47
C VAL A 124 -5.54 -22.07 5.12
N LEU A 125 -5.59 -21.13 4.16
CA LEU A 125 -4.43 -20.34 3.74
C LEU A 125 -3.96 -19.40 4.86
N ILE A 126 -4.89 -18.74 5.55
CA ILE A 126 -4.59 -17.86 6.69
C ILE A 126 -3.95 -18.66 7.82
N HIS A 127 -4.49 -19.84 8.14
CA HIS A 127 -3.91 -20.72 9.16
C HIS A 127 -2.49 -21.16 8.78
N ARG A 128 -2.28 -21.56 7.51
CA ARG A 128 -0.96 -21.93 6.99
C ARG A 128 0.02 -20.77 7.08
N LEU A 129 -0.39 -19.56 6.70
CA LEU A 129 0.45 -18.36 6.81
C LEU A 129 0.75 -17.99 8.26
N GLY A 130 -0.19 -18.17 9.19
CA GLY A 130 0.04 -17.97 10.62
C GLY A 130 1.05 -18.98 11.18
N GLY A 131 0.96 -20.25 10.75
CA GLY A 131 1.96 -21.26 11.07
C GLY A 131 3.34 -20.91 10.52
N LEU A 132 3.40 -20.46 9.27
CA LEU A 132 4.64 -20.01 8.62
C LEU A 132 5.26 -18.83 9.36
N HIS A 133 4.48 -17.83 9.75
CA HIS A 133 4.96 -16.69 10.54
C HIS A 133 5.61 -17.15 11.85
N ARG A 134 4.93 -18.02 12.62
CA ARG A 134 5.50 -18.55 13.88
C ARG A 134 6.80 -19.32 13.65
N GLN A 135 6.85 -20.16 12.63
CA GLN A 135 8.04 -20.93 12.27
C GLN A 135 9.22 -20.01 11.94
N LEU A 136 8.99 -19.03 11.07
CA LEU A 136 10.01 -18.05 10.68
C LEU A 136 10.43 -17.16 11.84
N ASN A 137 9.49 -16.81 12.74
CA ASN A 137 9.78 -16.02 13.93
C ASN A 137 10.74 -16.77 14.84
N ALA A 138 10.46 -18.04 15.12
CA ALA A 138 11.35 -18.89 15.89
C ALA A 138 12.73 -19.02 15.23
N GLN A 139 12.78 -19.23 13.92
CA GLN A 139 14.02 -19.48 13.18
C GLN A 139 14.92 -18.25 13.02
N TYR A 140 14.36 -17.08 12.67
CA TYR A 140 15.13 -15.91 12.24
C TYR A 140 15.09 -14.73 13.22
N PHE A 141 14.13 -14.75 14.14
CA PHE A 141 13.91 -13.68 15.11
C PHE A 141 13.93 -14.19 16.57
N GLY A 142 14.28 -15.47 16.78
CA GLY A 142 14.36 -16.07 18.11
C GLY A 142 13.02 -16.12 18.85
N GLY A 143 11.90 -16.08 18.12
CA GLY A 143 10.56 -16.02 18.69
C GLY A 143 10.18 -14.65 19.29
N ALA A 144 10.99 -13.61 19.08
CA ALA A 144 10.80 -12.31 19.73
C ALA A 144 9.65 -11.47 19.13
N LEU A 145 9.21 -11.75 17.91
CA LEU A 145 8.13 -11.00 17.29
C LEU A 145 6.76 -11.38 17.86
N GLY A 146 5.92 -10.39 18.10
CA GLY A 146 4.55 -10.60 18.56
C GLY A 146 3.69 -11.36 17.55
N GLU A 147 2.68 -12.07 18.03
CA GLU A 147 1.65 -12.62 17.15
C GLU A 147 0.73 -11.49 16.66
N ILE A 148 0.64 -11.36 15.33
CA ILE A 148 -0.28 -10.42 14.68
C ILE A 148 -1.16 -11.13 13.66
N PRO A 149 -2.41 -10.68 13.45
CA PRO A 149 -3.30 -11.26 12.46
C PRO A 149 -2.69 -11.28 11.06
N ILE A 150 -2.83 -12.42 10.36
CA ILE A 150 -2.51 -12.53 8.93
C ILE A 150 -3.80 -12.44 8.12
N ARG A 151 -3.78 -11.70 7.01
CA ARG A 151 -4.94 -11.53 6.12
C ARG A 151 -4.57 -11.73 4.65
N LEU A 152 -5.56 -12.12 3.85
CA LEU A 152 -5.45 -12.14 2.40
C LEU A 152 -6.05 -10.88 1.78
N SER A 153 -5.37 -10.31 0.80
CA SER A 153 -5.84 -9.14 0.05
C SER A 153 -6.12 -9.49 -1.40
N SER A 154 -7.33 -9.20 -1.88
CA SER A 154 -7.65 -9.28 -3.32
C SER A 154 -7.32 -7.98 -4.08
N ARG A 155 -7.11 -6.88 -3.35
CA ARG A 155 -6.95 -5.53 -3.91
C ARG A 155 -5.49 -5.16 -4.22
N MET A 156 -4.52 -5.90 -3.67
CA MET A 156 -3.11 -5.70 -3.96
C MET A 156 -2.80 -6.03 -5.43
N ARG A 157 -2.42 -5.00 -6.20
CA ARG A 157 -2.05 -5.13 -7.62
C ARG A 157 -0.56 -4.98 -7.89
N THR A 158 0.14 -4.20 -7.06
CA THR A 158 1.54 -3.81 -7.27
C THR A 158 2.49 -4.27 -6.17
N ARG A 159 1.95 -4.90 -5.11
CA ARG A 159 2.70 -5.43 -3.96
C ARG A 159 2.28 -6.87 -3.70
N LEU A 160 3.19 -7.65 -3.12
CA LEU A 160 2.95 -9.05 -2.78
C LEU A 160 2.55 -9.21 -1.30
N GLY A 161 3.06 -8.34 -0.43
CA GLY A 161 2.68 -8.21 0.97
C GLY A 161 2.62 -6.75 1.42
N GLU A 162 2.09 -6.54 2.62
CA GLU A 162 2.29 -5.31 3.40
C GLU A 162 2.16 -5.61 4.91
N LEU A 163 3.03 -5.01 5.71
CA LEU A 163 2.77 -4.76 7.13
C LEU A 163 1.89 -3.52 7.30
N ALA A 164 0.84 -3.67 8.10
CA ALA A 164 0.04 -2.56 8.58
C ALA A 164 0.48 -2.12 9.96
N VAL A 165 0.64 -0.80 10.15
CA VAL A 165 0.89 -0.21 11.46
C VAL A 165 -0.17 0.83 11.83
N GLU A 166 -0.36 1.01 13.13
CA GLU A 166 -1.13 2.10 13.69
C GLU A 166 -0.32 3.40 13.58
N ILE A 167 -0.86 4.40 12.88
CA ILE A 167 -0.10 5.60 12.51
C ILE A 167 0.44 6.37 13.72
N ARG A 168 -0.35 6.44 14.81
CA ARG A 168 0.02 7.22 16.00
C ARG A 168 1.08 6.53 16.85
N SER A 169 0.95 5.23 17.05
CA SER A 169 1.81 4.47 17.96
C SER A 169 2.96 3.75 17.26
N GLY A 170 2.90 3.59 15.94
CA GLY A 170 3.80 2.72 15.17
C GLY A 170 3.55 1.23 15.40
N ARG A 171 2.58 0.84 16.22
CA ARG A 171 2.34 -0.56 16.60
C ARG A 171 1.90 -1.39 15.39
N PRO A 172 2.46 -2.60 15.19
CA PRO A 172 1.99 -3.50 14.15
C PRO A 172 0.54 -3.95 14.39
N LEU A 173 -0.24 -4.02 13.32
CA LEU A 173 -1.66 -4.37 13.36
C LEU A 173 -1.96 -5.70 12.67
N ASP A 174 -1.41 -5.91 11.47
CA ASP A 174 -1.57 -7.12 10.68
C ASP A 174 -0.55 -7.18 9.56
N ILE A 175 -0.28 -8.39 9.05
CA ILE A 175 0.38 -8.60 7.75
C ILE A 175 -0.69 -9.03 6.75
N ALA A 176 -0.76 -8.35 5.62
CA ALA A 176 -1.61 -8.77 4.51
C ALA A 176 -0.77 -9.32 3.36
N ILE A 177 -1.15 -10.49 2.85
CA ILE A 177 -0.52 -11.13 1.68
C ILE A 177 -1.49 -11.11 0.51
N SER A 178 -0.98 -10.83 -0.69
CA SER A 178 -1.79 -10.81 -1.91
C SER A 178 -2.30 -12.20 -2.26
N ARG A 179 -3.62 -12.32 -2.46
CA ARG A 179 -4.25 -13.58 -2.92
C ARG A 179 -3.71 -14.00 -4.28
N ARG A 180 -3.46 -13.04 -5.16
CA ARG A 180 -2.87 -13.30 -6.48
C ARG A 180 -1.45 -13.83 -6.36
N HIS A 181 -0.70 -13.38 -5.35
CA HIS A 181 0.66 -13.86 -5.12
C HIS A 181 0.65 -15.34 -4.76
N ILE A 182 -0.17 -15.75 -3.78
CA ILE A 182 -0.33 -17.15 -3.37
C ILE A 182 -0.82 -18.03 -4.53
N ALA A 183 -1.73 -17.53 -5.35
CA ALA A 183 -2.29 -18.30 -6.45
C ALA A 183 -1.33 -18.47 -7.65
N ARG A 184 -0.35 -17.58 -7.81
CA ARG A 184 0.52 -17.53 -9.00
C ARG A 184 1.96 -17.95 -8.74
N HIS A 185 2.43 -17.86 -7.51
CA HIS A 185 3.82 -18.12 -7.16
C HIS A 185 3.91 -19.28 -6.18
N GLY A 186 5.03 -20.00 -6.21
CA GLY A 186 5.30 -21.09 -5.29
C GLY A 186 5.44 -20.62 -3.85
N TRP A 187 5.29 -21.56 -2.90
CA TRP A 187 5.35 -21.24 -1.46
C TRP A 187 6.68 -20.64 -1.00
N SER A 188 7.79 -20.96 -1.66
CA SER A 188 9.10 -20.34 -1.37
C SER A 188 9.08 -18.82 -1.59
N GLU A 189 8.40 -18.33 -2.61
CA GLU A 189 8.26 -16.88 -2.86
C GLU A 189 7.32 -16.21 -1.84
N VAL A 190 6.30 -16.95 -1.38
CA VAL A 190 5.40 -16.49 -0.31
C VAL A 190 6.15 -16.42 1.03
N GLU A 191 7.01 -17.38 1.30
CA GLU A 191 7.91 -17.38 2.47
C GLU A 191 8.87 -16.20 2.43
N HIS A 192 9.50 -15.95 1.29
CA HIS A 192 10.36 -14.78 1.09
C HIS A 192 9.59 -13.47 1.36
N THR A 193 8.36 -13.36 0.84
CA THR A 193 7.50 -12.20 1.08
C THR A 193 7.13 -12.10 2.57
N MET A 194 6.78 -13.20 3.23
CA MET A 194 6.46 -13.21 4.66
C MET A 194 7.65 -12.72 5.49
N LEU A 195 8.85 -13.25 5.26
CA LEU A 195 10.06 -12.80 5.93
C LEU A 195 10.32 -11.31 5.70
N HIS A 196 10.12 -10.80 4.48
CA HIS A 196 10.24 -9.38 4.19
C HIS A 196 9.30 -8.53 5.05
N GLU A 197 8.01 -8.90 5.14
CA GLU A 197 7.06 -8.20 6.00
C GLU A 197 7.38 -8.36 7.49
N MET A 198 7.97 -9.48 7.91
CA MET A 198 8.43 -9.69 9.28
C MET A 198 9.66 -8.84 9.63
N VAL A 199 10.52 -8.51 8.68
CA VAL A 199 11.59 -7.51 8.91
C VAL A 199 10.98 -6.14 9.17
N HIS A 200 9.91 -5.76 8.46
CA HIS A 200 9.16 -4.54 8.80
C HIS A 200 8.49 -4.64 10.18
N GLN A 201 7.97 -5.82 10.55
CA GLN A 201 7.38 -6.02 11.88
C GLN A 201 8.43 -5.84 12.97
N TRP A 202 9.61 -6.43 12.78
CA TRP A 202 10.75 -6.25 13.66
C TRP A 202 11.13 -4.77 13.83
N GLN A 203 11.17 -3.98 12.74
CA GLN A 203 11.40 -2.53 12.85
C GLN A 203 10.31 -1.87 13.72
N ALA A 204 9.04 -2.18 13.48
CA ALA A 204 7.92 -1.60 14.22
C ALA A 204 7.98 -1.92 15.72
N GLU A 205 8.22 -3.19 16.08
CA GLU A 205 8.25 -3.64 17.48
C GLU A 205 9.49 -3.15 18.22
N THR A 206 10.61 -2.97 17.51
CA THR A 206 11.84 -2.37 18.06
C THR A 206 11.85 -0.84 18.00
N ARG A 207 10.74 -0.22 17.57
CA ARG A 207 10.58 1.24 17.45
C ARG A 207 11.58 1.91 16.50
N LEU A 208 12.04 1.18 15.50
CA LEU A 208 12.85 1.70 14.42
C LEU A 208 11.96 2.31 13.31
N PRO A 209 12.47 3.25 12.51
CA PRO A 209 11.78 3.73 11.32
C PRO A 209 11.43 2.56 10.38
N ILE A 210 10.18 2.53 9.90
CA ILE A 210 9.70 1.51 8.97
C ILE A 210 9.97 1.99 7.54
N ASP A 211 11.12 1.60 7.03
CA ASP A 211 11.58 1.89 5.67
C ASP A 211 12.54 0.79 5.18
N HIS A 212 13.01 0.89 3.94
CA HIS A 212 14.04 -0.01 3.37
C HIS A 212 15.47 0.53 3.56
N GLY A 213 15.70 1.27 4.65
CA GLY A 213 16.96 1.94 5.00
C GLY A 213 18.08 0.97 5.41
N ARG A 214 19.11 1.50 6.07
CA ARG A 214 20.30 0.72 6.44
C ARG A 214 19.95 -0.45 7.37
N THR A 215 19.15 -0.19 8.40
CA THR A 215 18.71 -1.17 9.40
C THR A 215 17.90 -2.29 8.76
N PHE A 216 16.94 -1.94 7.89
CA PHE A 216 16.20 -2.91 7.10
C PHE A 216 17.14 -3.79 6.28
N ARG A 217 18.03 -3.18 5.48
CA ARG A 217 18.91 -3.92 4.58
C ARG A 217 19.86 -4.85 5.33
N GLN A 218 20.30 -4.45 6.52
CA GLN A 218 21.11 -5.30 7.37
C GLN A 218 20.29 -6.51 7.83
N LYS A 219 19.12 -6.28 8.44
CA LYS A 219 18.29 -7.37 8.94
C LYS A 219 17.80 -8.30 7.82
N ALA A 220 17.43 -7.73 6.67
CA ALA A 220 17.04 -8.47 5.48
C ALA A 220 18.15 -9.43 5.01
N ARG A 221 19.42 -8.99 5.01
CA ARG A 221 20.56 -9.85 4.70
C ARG A 221 20.75 -10.96 5.73
N GLU A 222 20.61 -10.65 7.02
CA GLU A 222 20.71 -11.65 8.11
C GLU A 222 19.67 -12.76 7.96
N VAL A 223 18.45 -12.42 7.53
CA VAL A 223 17.35 -13.41 7.39
C VAL A 223 17.19 -13.94 5.97
N GLY A 224 18.13 -13.63 5.06
CA GLY A 224 18.14 -14.16 3.69
C GLY A 224 17.09 -13.59 2.73
N VAL A 225 16.54 -12.40 2.99
CA VAL A 225 15.56 -11.75 2.08
C VAL A 225 16.14 -10.57 1.32
N LEU A 226 15.64 -10.36 0.10
CA LEU A 226 15.99 -9.23 -0.73
C LEU A 226 15.31 -7.95 -0.20
N PRO A 227 16.02 -6.82 -0.16
CA PRO A 227 15.47 -5.59 0.36
C PRO A 227 14.48 -4.86 -0.56
N GLN A 228 14.16 -5.40 -1.73
CA GLN A 228 13.23 -4.77 -2.67
C GLN A 228 11.90 -5.52 -2.74
N ALA A 229 10.83 -4.92 -2.23
CA ALA A 229 9.44 -5.39 -2.39
C ALA A 229 8.79 -5.01 -3.73
N LYS A 230 9.57 -4.84 -4.81
CA LYS A 230 9.06 -4.46 -6.13
C LYS A 230 9.54 -5.43 -7.21
N ARG A 231 8.69 -6.39 -7.57
CA ARG A 231 8.64 -6.89 -8.95
C ARG A 231 7.33 -6.42 -9.56
N MET A 232 7.41 -5.82 -10.75
CA MET A 232 6.23 -5.50 -11.55
C MET A 232 5.48 -6.80 -11.80
N VAL A 233 4.18 -6.81 -11.46
CA VAL A 233 3.27 -7.86 -11.93
C VAL A 233 3.09 -7.60 -13.43
N SER A 234 4.02 -8.11 -14.25
CA SER A 234 3.86 -8.11 -15.70
C SER A 234 2.61 -8.92 -16.01
N GLY A 235 1.58 -8.21 -16.47
CA GLY A 235 0.46 -8.82 -17.17
C GLY A 235 0.90 -9.29 -18.54
N GLU A 236 0.29 -10.38 -18.98
CA GLU A 236 0.17 -10.82 -20.38
C GLU A 236 1.44 -11.39 -21.05
N ALA A 237 1.59 -12.71 -20.95
CA ALA A 237 2.04 -13.54 -22.08
C ALA A 237 0.86 -14.45 -22.46
N GLY A 238 0.02 -13.94 -23.36
CA GLY A 238 -1.19 -14.60 -23.82
C GLY A 238 -1.60 -14.07 -25.19
N ARG A 239 -0.64 -14.04 -26.13
CA ARG A 239 -0.93 -14.02 -27.57
C ARG A 239 -0.38 -15.30 -28.18
N LEU A 240 -1.19 -16.35 -28.14
CA LEU A 240 -1.23 -17.37 -29.18
C LEU A 240 -2.51 -17.06 -29.96
N ALA A 241 -2.37 -16.42 -31.11
CA ALA A 241 -2.44 -17.12 -32.39
C ALA A 241 -3.87 -17.63 -32.64
N THR A 242 -4.70 -16.71 -33.12
CA THR A 242 -5.85 -17.02 -33.95
C THR A 242 -5.36 -17.77 -35.18
N GLY A 243 -5.73 -19.05 -35.28
CA GLY A 243 -5.51 -19.89 -36.45
C GLY A 243 -6.63 -20.93 -36.47
N SER A 244 -7.46 -20.82 -37.50
CA SER A 244 -8.77 -21.43 -37.69
C SER A 244 -8.77 -22.96 -37.61
N SER A 245 -9.83 -23.49 -37.00
CA SER A 245 -10.23 -24.89 -37.05
C SER A 245 -11.06 -25.13 -38.31
N GLU A 246 -10.58 -25.97 -39.22
CA GLU A 246 -11.45 -26.79 -40.08
C GLU A 246 -10.79 -28.12 -40.45
N ALA A 247 -11.64 -29.13 -40.55
CA ALA A 247 -11.41 -30.57 -40.49
C ALA A 247 -10.51 -31.18 -41.59
N LEU A 248 -9.81 -32.28 -41.25
CA LEU A 248 -10.00 -33.65 -41.80
C LEU A 248 -8.84 -34.57 -41.35
N GLN A 249 -9.17 -35.78 -40.88
CA GLN A 249 -8.24 -36.94 -40.81
C GLN A 249 -8.16 -37.62 -42.20
N PRO A 250 -7.47 -38.78 -42.42
CA PRO A 250 -6.26 -39.39 -41.81
C PRO A 250 -5.24 -39.84 -42.90
N THR A 251 -3.96 -40.10 -42.58
CA THR A 251 -3.14 -41.16 -43.23
C THR A 251 -1.75 -41.35 -42.57
N GLN A 252 -1.56 -42.53 -41.98
CA GLN A 252 -0.51 -43.54 -42.23
C GLN A 252 0.94 -43.17 -42.66
N ILE A 253 1.88 -43.93 -42.03
CA ILE A 253 3.16 -44.51 -42.53
C ILE A 253 4.51 -43.82 -42.19
N GLY A 254 5.45 -44.64 -41.65
CA GLY A 254 6.91 -44.56 -41.83
C GLY A 254 7.70 -44.10 -40.59
N GLN A 255 8.23 -44.96 -39.69
CA GLN A 255 9.46 -45.79 -39.74
C GLN A 255 10.83 -45.04 -39.79
N GLN A 256 11.75 -45.57 -38.97
CA GLN A 256 13.24 -45.45 -38.91
C GLN A 256 13.82 -44.24 -38.14
N GLN A 257 14.43 -44.40 -36.95
CA GLN A 257 15.72 -45.05 -36.57
C GLN A 257 16.96 -44.36 -37.20
N HIS A 258 17.77 -43.67 -36.39
CA HIS A 258 19.11 -44.13 -35.99
C HIS A 258 19.85 -43.15 -35.05
N ASP A 259 20.40 -43.76 -34.00
CA ASP A 259 21.59 -43.54 -33.19
C ASP A 259 22.57 -42.39 -33.46
N GLY A 260 23.16 -41.90 -32.37
CA GLY A 260 24.44 -41.17 -32.40
C GLY A 260 24.77 -40.40 -31.11
N ASP A 261 25.29 -41.12 -30.10
CA ASP A 261 26.15 -40.61 -29.00
C ASP A 261 27.56 -41.24 -29.24
N PRO A 262 28.68 -40.91 -28.56
CA PRO A 262 29.10 -39.76 -27.73
C PRO A 262 30.52 -39.24 -28.11
N ALA A 263 31.04 -38.35 -27.25
CA ALA A 263 32.47 -38.10 -26.95
C ALA A 263 33.17 -37.04 -27.85
N ALA A 264 34.17 -36.27 -27.41
CA ALA A 264 35.11 -36.38 -26.29
C ALA A 264 35.87 -35.04 -26.10
N HIS A 265 36.67 -35.01 -25.02
CA HIS A 265 37.92 -34.26 -24.80
C HIS A 265 37.85 -32.85 -24.21
N ASP A 266 38.84 -32.38 -23.46
CA ASP A 266 39.86 -32.93 -22.54
C ASP A 266 40.74 -31.74 -22.14
N HIS A 267 41.40 -31.83 -20.97
CA HIS A 267 42.61 -31.07 -20.57
C HIS A 267 42.52 -29.52 -20.46
N CYS A 268 43.20 -28.80 -19.56
CA CYS A 268 44.42 -28.99 -18.78
C CYS A 268 44.43 -27.92 -17.65
N LEU A 269 44.69 -28.25 -16.38
CA LEU A 269 45.98 -28.21 -15.65
C LEU A 269 46.41 -26.86 -15.02
N THR A 270 46.83 -26.98 -13.74
CA THR A 270 47.81 -26.18 -12.95
C THR A 270 47.42 -24.76 -12.53
N GLY A 271 47.67 -24.27 -11.32
CA GLY A 271 48.41 -24.75 -10.15
C GLY A 271 48.83 -23.53 -9.30
N VAL A 272 49.04 -23.72 -7.99
CA VAL A 272 49.93 -22.97 -7.04
C VAL A 272 49.79 -21.42 -6.94
N ASP A 273 49.93 -20.72 -5.82
CA ASP A 273 50.54 -20.95 -4.51
C ASP A 273 50.00 -19.94 -3.48
N ALA A 274 50.32 -20.20 -2.21
CA ALA A 274 49.99 -19.43 -1.02
C ALA A 274 50.45 -17.97 -1.01
N LEU A 275 49.83 -17.15 -0.14
CA LEU A 275 50.48 -16.52 1.02
C LEU A 275 49.46 -15.70 1.84
N ASP A 276 49.50 -15.95 3.15
CA ASP A 276 48.79 -15.28 4.24
C ASP A 276 49.68 -14.08 4.73
N PRO A 277 49.39 -13.41 5.86
CA PRO A 277 48.64 -12.17 5.95
C PRO A 277 49.48 -10.96 6.43
N ASN A 278 48.84 -9.78 6.47
CA ASN A 278 49.14 -8.70 7.41
C ASN A 278 47.84 -7.97 7.77
#